data_AF-Q56ZL6-F1
#
_entry.id   AF-Q56ZL6-F1
#
_cell.length_a   1.000
_cell.length_b   1.000
_cell.length_c   1.000
_cell.angle_alpha   90.00
_cell.angle_beta   90.00
_cell.angle_gamma   90.00
#
_symmetry.space_group_name_H-M   'P 1'
#
loop_
_entity.id
_entity.type
_entity.pdbx_description
1 polymer ?
#
loop_
_entity_poly.entity_id
_entity_poly.type
_entity_poly.pdbx_seq_one_letter_code
_entity_poly.pdbx_strand_id
1 'polypeptide(L)'
;FGPGIGIREYSFLDNPLLPKQVKESWLDVQLCQEGKEGCEASNNTSPSRVLKFPKRSNEDTFKAIFSSFDDVKVIKFSSIEDAFIGFSDKEREERFRRRVKRYVGIWCCEENKTPGHIYYDMYWDEKPGWKPVPPQTPEEDHPPL
;
A
#
# COMPACT_ATOMS: atom_id res chain seq x y z
N PHE A 1 -34.02 -3.90 -14.27
CA PHE A 1 -33.39 -3.35 -13.05
C PHE A 1 -33.50 -4.40 -11.96
N GLY A 2 -32.38 -4.84 -11.40
CA GLY A 2 -32.35 -5.81 -10.29
C GLY A 2 -32.75 -5.17 -8.96
N PRO A 3 -32.87 -5.95 -7.88
CA PRO A 3 -33.11 -5.39 -6.55
C PRO A 3 -32.04 -4.35 -6.23
N GLY A 4 -32.46 -3.23 -5.63
CA GLY A 4 -31.55 -2.18 -5.18
C GLY A 4 -30.59 -2.74 -4.14
N ILE A 5 -29.33 -2.95 -4.53
CA ILE A 5 -28.26 -3.29 -3.60
C ILE A 5 -27.89 -1.97 -2.92
N GLY A 6 -28.34 -1.78 -1.69
CA GLY A 6 -27.84 -0.69 -0.86
C GLY A 6 -26.33 -0.85 -0.73
N ILE A 7 -25.56 0.12 -1.25
CA ILE A 7 -24.12 0.14 -1.08
C ILE A 7 -23.88 0.25 0.43
N ARG A 8 -23.31 -0.80 1.02
CA ARG A 8 -22.95 -0.84 2.44
C ARG A 8 -21.50 -0.40 2.55
N GLU A 9 -21.26 0.90 2.66
CA GLU A 9 -19.92 1.42 2.96
C GLU A 9 -19.64 1.23 4.45
N TYR A 10 -19.16 0.04 4.81
CA TYR A 10 -18.49 -0.15 6.09
C TYR A 10 -16.99 -0.07 5.85
N SER A 11 -16.27 0.65 6.71
CA SER A 11 -14.82 0.49 6.82
C SER A 11 -14.48 -0.96 7.13
N PHE A 12 -13.29 -1.42 6.75
CA PHE A 12 -12.88 -2.83 6.92
C PHE A 12 -13.19 -3.39 8.32
N LEU A 13 -12.84 -2.65 9.38
CA LEU A 13 -13.06 -3.06 10.79
C LEU A 13 -14.52 -2.90 11.26
N ASP A 14 -15.31 -2.06 10.62
CA ASP A 14 -16.72 -1.82 10.97
C ASP A 14 -17.67 -2.80 10.27
N ASN A 15 -17.15 -3.59 9.32
CA ASN A 15 -17.92 -4.60 8.62
C ASN A 15 -18.43 -5.68 9.61
N PRO A 16 -19.76 -5.87 9.75
CA PRO A 16 -20.33 -6.86 10.66
C PRO A 16 -20.04 -8.31 10.23
N LEU A 17 -19.66 -8.53 8.97
CA LEU A 17 -19.27 -9.84 8.45
C LEU A 17 -17.78 -10.17 8.68
N LEU A 18 -16.99 -9.22 9.17
CA LEU A 18 -15.58 -9.47 9.46
C LEU A 18 -15.48 -10.48 10.62
N PRO A 19 -14.77 -11.62 10.46
CA PRO A 19 -14.61 -12.59 11.53
C PRO A 19 -14.03 -11.96 12.79
N LYS A 20 -14.62 -12.28 13.96
CA LYS A 20 -14.21 -11.72 15.25
C LYS A 20 -12.71 -11.86 15.52
N GLN A 21 -12.12 -12.98 15.11
CA GLN A 21 -10.68 -13.25 15.25
C GLN A 21 -9.79 -12.27 14.46
N VAL A 22 -10.26 -11.77 13.32
CA VAL A 22 -9.56 -10.74 12.55
C VAL A 22 -9.90 -9.36 13.11
N LYS A 23 -11.17 -9.14 13.43
CA LYS A 23 -11.67 -7.87 13.95
C LYS A 23 -11.01 -7.49 15.26
N GLU A 24 -10.63 -8.42 16.14
CA GLU A 24 -10.04 -8.10 17.45
C GLU A 24 -8.50 -8.23 17.47
N SER A 25 -7.90 -8.67 16.35
CA SER A 25 -6.46 -8.89 16.23
C SER A 25 -5.84 -7.83 15.32
N TRP A 26 -5.57 -6.66 15.90
CA TRP A 26 -4.85 -5.59 15.23
C TRP A 26 -3.70 -5.02 16.06
N LEU A 27 -2.72 -4.47 15.36
CA LEU A 27 -1.61 -3.69 15.89
C LEU A 27 -1.70 -2.26 15.36
N ASP A 28 -1.86 -1.28 16.26
CA ASP A 28 -1.83 0.12 15.88
C ASP A 28 -0.38 0.58 15.73
N VAL A 29 -0.03 1.07 14.53
CA VAL A 29 1.32 1.52 14.18
C VAL A 29 1.32 3.04 14.02
N GLN A 30 2.17 3.70 14.79
CA GLN A 30 2.37 5.13 14.72
C GLN A 30 3.78 5.44 14.20
N LEU A 31 3.82 6.09 13.05
CA LEU A 31 5.07 6.55 12.47
C LEU A 31 5.72 7.61 13.35
N CYS A 32 7.03 7.52 13.53
CA CYS A 32 7.81 8.46 14.34
C CYS A 32 9.10 8.84 13.63
N GLN A 33 9.70 9.97 14.04
CA GLN A 33 10.96 10.42 13.46
C GLN A 33 12.13 9.70 14.13
N GLU A 34 12.96 9.02 13.33
CA GLU A 34 14.18 8.37 13.81
C GLU A 34 15.09 9.37 14.55
N GLY A 35 15.67 8.94 15.67
CA GLY A 35 16.54 9.79 16.51
C GLY A 35 15.80 10.65 17.55
N LYS A 36 14.47 10.61 17.62
CA LYS A 36 13.71 11.16 18.76
C LYS A 36 13.57 10.12 19.87
N GLU A 37 13.57 10.56 21.12
CA GLU A 37 13.30 9.69 22.28
C GLU A 37 11.99 8.91 22.08
N GLY A 38 12.06 7.58 22.24
CA GLY A 38 10.91 6.69 22.07
C GLY A 38 10.57 6.32 20.63
N CYS A 39 11.41 6.66 19.65
CA CYS A 39 11.31 6.20 18.26
C CYS A 39 12.48 5.27 17.90
N GLU A 40 12.60 4.17 18.62
CA GLU A 40 13.54 3.11 18.27
C GLU A 40 12.80 2.03 17.46
N ALA A 41 13.50 1.45 16.48
CA ALA A 41 13.08 0.26 15.74
C ALA A 41 12.99 -0.93 16.70
N SER A 42 11.96 -0.97 17.52
CA SER A 42 11.76 -1.98 18.56
C SER A 42 10.46 -2.72 18.33
N ASN A 43 10.46 -4.00 18.63
CA ASN A 43 9.25 -4.82 18.73
C ASN A 43 8.49 -4.60 20.04
N ASN A 44 8.97 -3.73 20.92
CA ASN A 44 8.29 -3.42 22.17
C ASN A 44 7.03 -2.58 21.90
N THR A 45 5.87 -3.15 22.21
CA THR A 45 4.63 -2.39 22.25
C THR A 45 4.55 -1.60 23.56
N SER A 46 4.11 -0.35 23.47
CA SER A 46 3.68 0.40 24.67
C SER A 46 2.53 -0.34 25.40
N PRO A 47 2.26 -0.05 26.69
CA PRO A 47 1.13 -0.63 27.43
C PRO A 47 -0.24 -0.52 26.70
N SER A 48 -0.33 0.42 25.77
CA SER A 48 -1.46 0.72 24.89
C SER A 48 -1.54 -0.10 23.59
N ARG A 49 -0.71 -1.15 23.37
CA ARG A 49 -0.63 -1.94 22.11
C ARG A 49 -0.27 -1.12 20.86
N VAL A 50 0.36 0.04 21.05
CA VAL A 50 0.84 0.90 19.95
C VAL A 50 2.31 0.59 19.69
N LEU A 51 2.63 0.25 18.45
CA LEU A 51 4.00 0.13 17.93
C LEU A 51 4.45 1.49 17.38
N LYS A 52 5.56 2.01 17.91
CA LYS A 52 6.26 3.15 17.33
C LYS A 52 7.18 2.64 16.23
N PHE A 53 7.01 3.16 15.02
CA PHE A 53 7.72 2.66 13.85
C PHE A 53 8.45 3.81 13.15
N PRO A 54 9.76 3.71 12.87
CA PRO A 54 10.51 4.78 12.23
C PRO A 54 9.97 5.11 10.84
N LYS A 55 9.75 6.39 10.58
CA LYS A 55 9.51 6.89 9.24
C LYS A 55 10.67 6.52 8.33
N ARG A 56 10.36 6.40 7.05
CA ARG A 56 11.28 6.17 5.95
C ARG A 56 12.05 4.86 6.07
N SER A 57 11.42 3.83 6.63
CA SER A 57 12.02 2.51 6.80
C SER A 57 12.02 1.71 5.49
N ASN A 58 13.03 0.86 5.31
CA ASN A 58 13.17 -0.04 4.16
C ASN A 58 12.58 -1.43 4.42
N GLU A 59 12.56 -2.29 3.40
CA GLU A 59 12.03 -3.67 3.48
C GLU A 59 12.61 -4.48 4.66
N ASP A 60 13.91 -4.35 4.94
CA ASP A 60 14.57 -5.13 5.98
C ASP A 60 14.09 -4.72 7.38
N THR A 61 13.96 -3.41 7.64
CA THR A 61 13.40 -2.90 8.90
C THR A 61 11.96 -3.35 9.11
N PHE A 62 11.13 -3.29 8.05
CA PHE A 62 9.76 -3.80 8.10
C PHE A 62 9.74 -5.29 8.48
N LYS A 63 10.54 -6.12 7.80
CA LYS A 63 10.59 -7.56 8.09
C LYS A 63 11.09 -7.84 9.50
N ALA A 64 12.17 -7.18 9.92
CA ALA A 64 12.77 -7.38 11.23
C ALA A 64 11.75 -7.10 12.35
N ILE A 65 11.04 -5.97 12.29
CA ILE A 65 10.08 -5.60 13.31
C ILE A 65 8.81 -6.45 13.23
N PHE A 66 8.17 -6.52 12.06
CA PHE A 66 6.86 -7.16 11.92
C PHE A 66 6.90 -8.69 12.01
N SER A 67 8.07 -9.33 11.82
CA SER A 67 8.22 -10.77 12.05
C SER A 67 7.91 -11.21 13.49
N SER A 68 8.03 -10.30 14.46
CA SER A 68 7.68 -10.57 15.86
C SER A 68 6.18 -10.49 16.18
N PHE A 69 5.35 -10.16 15.19
CA PHE A 69 3.89 -10.00 15.30
C PHE A 69 3.14 -10.94 14.33
N ASP A 70 3.64 -12.17 14.15
CA ASP A 70 3.08 -13.16 13.21
C ASP A 70 1.69 -13.69 13.62
N ASP A 71 1.33 -13.52 14.89
CA ASP A 71 0.03 -13.83 15.45
C ASP A 71 -1.04 -12.76 15.13
N VAL A 72 -0.62 -11.51 14.88
CA VAL A 72 -1.49 -10.37 14.55
C VAL A 72 -2.06 -10.50 13.14
N LYS A 73 -3.37 -10.26 12.99
CA LYS A 73 -4.07 -10.37 11.69
C LYS A 73 -4.13 -9.06 10.90
N VAL A 74 -4.09 -7.92 11.58
CA VAL A 74 -4.22 -6.60 10.95
C VAL A 74 -3.14 -5.66 11.46
N ILE A 75 -2.33 -5.10 10.55
CA ILE A 75 -1.40 -4.00 10.87
C ILE A 75 -2.06 -2.70 10.43
N LYS A 76 -2.32 -1.81 11.38
CA LYS A 76 -3.06 -0.58 11.16
C LYS A 76 -2.15 0.63 11.36
N PHE A 77 -1.69 1.20 10.26
CA PHE A 77 -0.94 2.46 10.30
C PHE A 77 -1.89 3.63 10.53
N SER A 78 -1.50 4.56 11.42
CA SER A 78 -2.23 5.83 11.58
C SER A 78 -2.09 6.75 10.35
N SER A 79 -1.00 6.60 9.61
CA SER A 79 -0.75 7.19 8.29
C SER A 79 0.29 6.34 7.57
N ILE A 80 0.17 6.23 6.24
CA ILE A 80 1.18 5.56 5.40
C ILE A 80 2.20 6.54 4.81
N GLU A 81 1.99 7.84 5.01
CA GLU A 81 2.89 8.88 4.52
C GLU A 81 4.28 8.72 5.15
N ASP A 82 5.31 8.66 4.30
CA ASP A 82 6.69 8.35 4.67
C ASP A 82 6.90 6.99 5.34
N ALA A 83 5.94 6.06 5.37
CA ALA A 83 6.13 4.79 6.07
C ALA A 83 7.27 3.95 5.47
N PHE A 84 7.35 3.93 4.14
CA PHE A 84 8.18 3.00 3.36
C PHE A 84 8.97 3.72 2.28
N ILE A 85 10.30 3.53 2.25
CA ILE A 85 11.17 4.08 1.19
C ILE A 85 11.46 3.11 0.06
N GLY A 86 11.02 1.86 0.16
CA GLY A 86 11.21 0.86 -0.89
C GLY A 86 11.99 -0.36 -0.42
N PHE A 87 12.24 -1.24 -1.39
CA PHE A 87 12.90 -2.52 -1.19
C PHE A 87 14.41 -2.35 -1.13
N SER A 88 15.04 -3.15 -0.28
CA SER A 88 16.50 -3.26 -0.22
C SER A 88 17.03 -4.05 -1.43
N ASP A 89 16.31 -5.10 -1.83
CA ASP A 89 16.60 -5.88 -3.04
C ASP A 89 15.84 -5.28 -4.25
N LYS A 90 16.60 -4.69 -5.17
CA LYS A 90 16.05 -4.05 -6.38
C LYS A 90 15.50 -5.02 -7.41
N GLU A 91 16.07 -6.22 -7.54
CA GLU A 91 15.52 -7.23 -8.45
C GLU A 91 14.18 -7.78 -7.95
N ARG A 92 14.03 -7.92 -6.63
CA ARG A 92 12.75 -8.25 -6.01
C ARG A 92 11.74 -7.12 -6.20
N GLU A 93 12.16 -5.87 -6.00
CA GLU A 93 11.33 -4.69 -6.25
C GLU A 93 10.76 -4.71 -7.67
N GLU A 94 11.61 -4.88 -8.68
CA GLU A 94 11.20 -4.90 -10.08
C GLU A 94 10.24 -6.04 -10.40
N ARG A 95 10.47 -7.23 -9.85
CA ARG A 95 9.53 -8.36 -9.99
C ARG A 95 8.19 -8.07 -9.34
N PHE A 96 8.20 -7.54 -8.13
CA PHE A 96 6.98 -7.16 -7.42
C PHE A 96 6.20 -6.11 -8.21
N ARG A 97 6.88 -5.04 -8.66
CA ARG A 97 6.28 -3.97 -9.45
C ARG A 97 5.68 -4.51 -10.74
N ARG A 98 6.41 -5.30 -11.53
CA ARG A 98 5.85 -5.92 -12.76
C ARG A 98 4.58 -6.73 -12.49
N ARG A 99 4.56 -7.51 -11.41
CA ARG A 99 3.39 -8.31 -11.01
C ARG A 99 2.19 -7.44 -10.62
N VAL A 100 2.43 -6.41 -9.82
CA VAL A 100 1.38 -5.46 -9.40
C VAL A 100 0.85 -4.70 -10.61
N LYS A 101 1.71 -4.12 -11.47
CA LYS A 101 1.29 -3.47 -12.72
C LYS A 101 0.29 -4.32 -13.50
N ARG A 102 0.58 -5.61 -13.64
CA ARG A 102 -0.31 -6.53 -14.36
C ARG A 102 -1.63 -6.82 -13.64
N TYR A 103 -1.65 -6.83 -12.31
CA TYR A 103 -2.85 -7.13 -11.52
C TYR A 103 -3.80 -5.95 -11.35
N VAL A 104 -3.26 -4.74 -11.28
CA VAL A 104 -4.03 -3.52 -11.01
C VAL A 104 -4.02 -2.50 -12.13
N GLY A 105 -3.21 -2.73 -13.17
CA GLY A 105 -3.26 -1.94 -14.38
C GLY A 105 -4.49 -2.27 -15.23
N ILE A 106 -4.96 -1.29 -15.97
CA ILE A 106 -6.20 -1.37 -16.75
C ILE A 106 -6.08 -0.53 -18.02
N TRP A 107 -6.81 -0.90 -19.06
CA TRP A 107 -6.97 -0.03 -20.22
C TRP A 107 -7.94 1.10 -19.91
N CYS A 108 -7.46 2.34 -19.93
CA CYS A 108 -8.28 3.54 -19.76
C CYS A 108 -8.49 4.22 -21.12
N CYS A 109 -9.72 4.68 -21.38
CA CYS A 109 -10.01 5.49 -22.54
C CYS A 109 -9.53 6.93 -22.30
N GLU A 110 -8.79 7.50 -23.26
CA GLU A 110 -8.34 8.89 -23.20
C GLU A 110 -9.01 9.67 -24.35
N GLU A 111 -9.74 10.73 -24.00
CA GLU A 111 -10.37 11.60 -24.98
C GLU A 111 -9.31 12.42 -25.74
N ASN A 112 -9.50 12.59 -27.05
CA ASN A 112 -8.62 13.37 -27.93
C ASN A 112 -7.19 12.82 -28.12
N LYS A 113 -6.96 11.52 -27.87
CA LYS A 113 -5.70 10.83 -28.18
C LYS A 113 -5.91 9.75 -29.26
N THR A 114 -4.87 9.48 -30.05
CA THR A 114 -4.85 8.37 -31.01
C THR A 114 -3.61 7.51 -30.75
N PRO A 115 -3.74 6.23 -30.36
CA PRO A 115 -5.01 5.54 -30.07
C PRO A 115 -5.74 6.14 -28.86
N GLY A 116 -7.08 6.07 -28.85
CA GLY A 116 -7.93 6.63 -27.79
C GLY A 116 -7.95 5.80 -26.50
N HIS A 117 -6.92 5.00 -26.27
CA HIS A 117 -6.72 4.20 -25.07
C HIS A 117 -5.28 4.37 -24.59
N ILE A 118 -5.08 4.20 -23.29
CA ILE A 118 -3.77 4.10 -22.65
C ILE A 118 -3.78 2.95 -21.65
N TYR A 119 -2.67 2.27 -21.50
CA TYR A 119 -2.46 1.33 -20.41
C TYR A 119 -2.18 2.09 -19.12
N TYR A 120 -3.19 2.18 -18.25
CA TYR A 120 -3.07 2.76 -16.93
C TYR A 120 -2.26 1.84 -16.02
N ASP A 121 -1.14 2.34 -15.53
CA ASP A 121 -0.31 1.68 -14.52
C ASP A 121 -0.66 2.27 -13.15
N MET A 122 -1.04 1.43 -12.16
CA MET A 122 -1.33 1.86 -10.78
C MET A 122 -0.22 2.72 -10.17
N TYR A 123 1.03 2.56 -10.59
CA TYR A 123 2.12 3.40 -10.11
C TYR A 123 2.07 4.84 -10.64
N TRP A 124 1.09 5.17 -11.48
CA TRP A 124 0.76 6.54 -11.83
C TRP A 124 0.00 7.28 -10.71
N ASP A 125 -0.62 6.56 -9.76
CA ASP A 125 -1.29 7.15 -8.59
C ASP A 125 -0.31 7.52 -7.45
N GLU A 126 0.91 7.98 -7.75
CA GLU A 126 1.91 8.26 -6.71
C GLU A 126 2.30 9.73 -6.54
N LYS A 127 2.13 10.19 -5.29
CA LYS A 127 2.78 11.30 -4.54
C LYS A 127 2.57 12.76 -5.02
N PRO A 128 2.47 13.72 -4.07
CA PRO A 128 2.37 15.15 -4.38
C PRO A 128 3.51 15.62 -5.29
N GLY A 129 3.17 16.18 -6.45
CA GLY A 129 4.12 16.81 -7.37
C GLY A 129 4.66 15.92 -8.49
N TRP A 130 4.38 14.62 -8.49
CA TRP A 130 4.65 13.75 -9.63
C TRP A 130 3.49 13.83 -10.63
N LYS A 131 3.80 13.81 -11.93
CA LYS A 131 2.79 13.77 -13.00
C LYS A 131 3.06 12.56 -13.88
N PRO A 132 2.05 11.73 -14.17
CA PRO A 132 2.22 10.65 -15.13
C PRO A 132 2.60 11.22 -16.48
N VAL A 133 3.64 10.65 -17.08
CA VAL A 133 3.93 10.84 -18.50
C VAL A 133 3.24 9.69 -19.21
N PRO A 134 2.12 9.93 -19.91
CA PRO A 134 1.45 8.86 -20.64
C PRO A 134 2.38 8.36 -21.78
N PRO A 135 2.15 7.13 -22.28
CA PRO A 135 2.87 6.61 -23.44
C PRO A 135 2.84 7.63 -24.59
N GLN A 136 4.01 7.87 -25.18
CA GLN A 136 4.19 8.84 -26.27
C GLN A 136 4.02 8.18 -27.63
N THR A 137 4.24 6.86 -27.73
CA THR A 137 4.07 6.08 -28.95
C THR A 137 3.12 4.89 -28.77
N PRO A 138 2.49 4.40 -29.86
CA PRO A 138 1.68 3.17 -29.81
C PRO A 138 2.46 1.94 -29.34
N GLU A 139 3.76 1.87 -29.62
CA GLU A 139 4.63 0.77 -29.20
C GLU A 139 4.94 0.80 -27.70
N GLU A 140 4.78 1.94 -27.04
CA GLU A 140 4.89 2.10 -25.59
C GLU A 140 3.56 1.83 -24.88
N ASP A 141 2.45 1.87 -25.62
CA ASP A 141 1.11 1.67 -25.11
C ASP A 141 0.73 0.18 -25.13
N HIS A 142 1.31 -0.59 -24.22
CA HIS A 142 1.02 -2.01 -24.08
C HIS A 142 1.13 -2.48 -22.62
N PRO A 143 0.50 -3.62 -22.25
CA PRO A 143 0.69 -4.20 -20.93
C PRO A 143 2.15 -4.64 -20.76
N PRO A 144 2.69 -4.61 -19.53
CA PRO A 144 4.04 -5.13 -19.26
C PRO A 144 4.18 -6.57 -19.76
N LEU A 145 5.27 -6.84 -20.49
CA LEU A 145 5.66 -8.18 -20.95
C LEU A 145 5.95 -9.12 -19.77
#